data_AF-A0A200R5X0-F1
#
_entry.id   AF-A0A200R5X0-F1
#
_cell.length_a   1.000
_cell.length_b   1.000
_cell.length_c   1.000
_cell.angle_alpha   90.00
_cell.angle_beta   90.00
_cell.angle_gamma   90.00
#
_symmetry.space_group_name_H-M   'P 1'
#
loop_
_entity.id
_entity.type
_entity.pdbx_description
1 polymer ?
#
loop_
_entity_poly.entity_id
_entity_poly.type
_entity_poly.pdbx_seq_one_letter_code
_entity_poly.pdbx_strand_id
1 'polypeptide(L)'
;MKQMEAKDGTGYKNVREICADVRLVFKNAMTYNEKRSEIHVMAKTLLSKFEKKWLQFLPKVVEEERKRKEEEADAHRDRQLTQEAANV
;
A
#
# COMPACT_ATOMS: atom_id res chain seq x y z
N MET A 1 -14.97 2.52 -2.95
CA MET A 1 -13.68 2.89 -3.59
C MET A 1 -13.33 1.82 -4.61
N LYS A 2 -12.99 2.19 -5.85
CA LYS A 2 -12.47 1.24 -6.84
C LYS A 2 -11.04 0.87 -6.42
N GLN A 3 -10.75 -0.41 -6.22
CA GLN A 3 -9.41 -0.86 -5.86
C GLN A 3 -8.44 -0.53 -7.02
N MET A 4 -7.24 -0.07 -6.70
CA MET A 4 -6.21 0.12 -7.73
C MET A 4 -5.69 -1.25 -8.18
N GLU A 5 -5.58 -1.46 -9.48
CA GLU A 5 -5.15 -2.72 -10.07
C GLU A 5 -3.65 -2.96 -9.81
N ALA A 6 -3.33 -4.11 -9.22
CA ALA A 6 -1.97 -4.62 -9.10
C ALA A 6 -1.57 -5.36 -10.39
N LYS A 7 -0.27 -5.59 -10.59
CA LYS A 7 0.28 -6.22 -11.81
C LYS A 7 -0.27 -7.63 -12.10
N ASP A 8 -0.71 -8.35 -11.08
CA ASP A 8 -1.25 -9.71 -11.16
C ASP A 8 -2.78 -9.75 -11.25
N GLY A 9 -3.42 -8.58 -11.42
CA GLY A 9 -4.87 -8.45 -11.49
C GLY A 9 -5.58 -8.62 -10.15
N THR A 10 -4.86 -8.86 -9.05
CA THR A 10 -5.48 -9.08 -7.72
C THR A 10 -5.83 -7.78 -6.98
N GLY A 11 -5.43 -6.63 -7.53
CA GLY A 11 -5.60 -5.33 -6.89
C GLY A 11 -4.67 -5.13 -5.69
N TYR A 12 -4.39 -3.89 -5.32
CA TYR A 12 -3.64 -3.62 -4.09
C TYR A 12 -4.56 -3.73 -2.87
N LYS A 13 -4.14 -4.52 -1.89
CA LYS A 13 -4.89 -4.73 -0.65
C LYS A 13 -4.82 -3.53 0.26
N ASN A 14 -3.70 -2.80 0.24
CA ASN A 14 -3.50 -1.60 1.04
C ASN A 14 -2.50 -0.64 0.39
N VAL A 15 -2.45 0.58 0.90
CA VAL A 15 -1.59 1.65 0.37
C VAL A 15 -0.09 1.34 0.49
N ARG A 16 0.33 0.47 1.42
CA ARG A 16 1.75 0.10 1.57
C ARG A 16 2.23 -0.73 0.40
N GLU A 17 1.38 -1.60 -0.16
CA GLU A 17 1.70 -2.38 -1.36
C GLU A 17 1.92 -1.46 -2.56
N ILE A 18 1.06 -0.45 -2.75
CA ILE A 18 1.25 0.58 -3.79
C ILE A 18 2.60 1.28 -3.60
N CYS A 19 2.91 1.66 -2.36
CA CYS A 19 4.14 2.37 -2.04
C CYS A 19 5.39 1.49 -2.22
N ALA A 20 5.28 0.18 -2.05
CA ALA A 20 6.35 -0.76 -2.35
C ALA A 20 6.64 -0.77 -3.86
N ASP A 21 5.61 -0.82 -4.69
CA ASP A 21 5.77 -0.81 -6.15
C ASP A 21 6.27 0.54 -6.69
N VAL A 22 5.84 1.66 -6.12
CA VAL A 22 6.41 2.98 -6.45
C VAL A 22 7.92 3.03 -6.15
N ARG A 23 8.35 2.52 -4.98
CA ARG A 23 9.78 2.43 -4.65
C ARG A 23 10.52 1.52 -5.63
N LEU A 24 9.90 0.41 -6.02
CA LEU A 24 10.46 -0.53 -6.97
C LEU A 24 10.69 0.12 -8.33
N VAL A 25 9.75 0.93 -8.83
CA VAL A 25 9.90 1.67 -10.09
C VAL A 25 11.15 2.56 -10.06
N PHE A 26 11.35 3.35 -9.01
CA PHE A 26 12.55 4.21 -8.91
C PHE A 26 13.83 3.40 -8.71
N LYS A 27 13.79 2.32 -7.93
CA LYS A 27 14.94 1.41 -7.77
C LYS A 27 15.33 0.74 -9.08
N ASN A 28 14.36 0.29 -9.88
CA ASN A 28 14.59 -0.28 -11.19
C ASN A 28 15.20 0.77 -12.13
N ALA A 29 14.66 1.99 -12.15
CA ALA A 29 15.23 3.09 -12.92
C ALA A 29 16.70 3.36 -12.53
N MET A 30 17.04 3.35 -11.24
CA MET A 30 18.42 3.51 -10.79
C MET A 30 19.32 2.29 -11.07
N THR A 31 18.75 1.10 -11.20
CA THR A 31 19.48 -0.16 -11.46
C THR A 31 19.86 -0.29 -12.94
N TYR A 32 18.92 0.01 -13.84
CA TYR A 32 19.13 -0.17 -15.27
C TYR A 32 19.78 1.04 -15.96
N ASN A 33 19.86 2.19 -15.28
CA ASN A 33 20.48 3.39 -15.83
C ASN A 33 21.78 3.71 -15.09
N GLU A 34 22.81 4.08 -15.85
CA GLU A 34 24.10 4.48 -15.31
C GLU A 34 23.96 5.62 -14.28
N LYS A 35 24.80 5.62 -13.25
CA LYS A 35 24.70 6.57 -12.12
C LYS A 35 24.72 8.06 -12.53
N ARG A 36 25.37 8.38 -13.67
CA ARG A 36 25.47 9.74 -14.20
C ARG A 36 24.39 10.09 -15.22
N SER A 37 23.58 9.12 -15.64
CA SER A 37 22.44 9.37 -16.51
C SER A 37 21.43 10.26 -15.80
N GLU A 38 20.82 11.19 -16.55
CA GLU A 38 19.75 12.03 -16.06
C GLU A 38 18.59 11.21 -15.49
N ILE A 39 18.31 10.03 -16.05
CA ILE A 39 17.26 9.12 -15.56
C ILE A 39 17.57 8.64 -14.14
N HIS A 40 18.82 8.27 -13.86
CA HIS A 40 19.23 7.84 -12.53
C HIS A 40 19.09 8.99 -11.51
N VAL A 41 19.54 10.19 -11.90
CA VAL A 41 19.47 11.39 -11.05
C VAL A 41 18.02 11.79 -10.77
N MET A 42 17.15 11.75 -11.79
CA MET A 42 15.72 12.02 -11.65
C MET A 42 15.05 10.98 -10.75
N ALA A 43 15.32 9.68 -10.94
CA ALA A 43 14.74 8.62 -10.11
C ALA A 43 15.12 8.78 -8.62
N LYS A 44 16.39 9.09 -8.33
CA LYS A 44 16.86 9.37 -6.97
C LYS A 44 16.16 10.59 -6.36
N THR A 45 15.98 11.65 -7.16
CA THR A 45 15.31 12.89 -6.72
C THR A 45 13.84 12.66 -6.42
N LEU A 46 13.13 11.96 -7.31
CA LEU A 46 11.71 11.64 -7.15
C LEU A 46 11.48 10.69 -5.96
N LEU A 47 12.32 9.67 -5.79
CA LEU A 47 12.27 8.80 -4.61
C LEU A 47 12.44 9.60 -3.32
N SER A 48 13.37 10.54 -3.25
CA SER A 48 13.55 11.39 -2.06
C SER A 48 12.31 12.24 -1.77
N LYS A 49 11.71 12.86 -2.79
CA LYS A 49 10.46 13.64 -2.64
C LYS A 49 9.30 12.75 -2.20
N PHE A 50 9.22 11.55 -2.74
CA PHE A 50 8.23 10.56 -2.37
C PHE A 50 8.35 10.17 -0.89
N GLU A 51 9.54 9.80 -0.41
CA GLU A 51 9.71 9.42 1.01
C GLU A 51 9.37 10.57 1.96
N LYS A 52 9.76 11.80 1.63
CA LYS A 52 9.39 12.99 2.42
C LYS A 52 7.88 13.16 2.54
N LYS A 53 7.14 12.99 1.44
CA LYS A 53 5.68 13.02 1.47
C LYS A 53 5.11 11.82 2.20
N TRP A 54 5.63 10.62 1.97
CA TRP A 54 5.18 9.39 2.61
C TRP A 54 5.21 9.49 4.13
N LEU A 55 6.28 10.06 4.71
CA LEU A 55 6.37 10.32 6.14
C LEU A 55 5.23 11.20 6.68
N GLN A 56 4.80 12.20 5.90
CA GLN A 56 3.66 13.05 6.27
C GLN A 56 2.32 12.31 6.20
N PHE A 57 2.22 11.28 5.35
CA PHE A 57 1.02 10.45 5.22
C PHE A 57 0.97 9.28 6.22
N LEU A 58 2.10 8.86 6.79
CA LEU A 58 2.18 7.73 7.72
C LEU A 58 1.13 7.75 8.84
N PRO A 59 0.87 8.89 9.53
CA PRO A 59 -0.15 8.91 10.59
C PRO A 59 -1.54 8.53 10.09
N LYS A 60 -1.93 9.01 8.90
CA LYS A 60 -3.21 8.65 8.28
C LYS A 60 -3.25 7.19 7.88
N VAL A 61 -2.14 6.66 7.35
CA VAL A 61 -2.06 5.24 6.98
C VAL A 61 -2.26 4.35 8.20
N VAL A 62 -1.59 4.65 9.32
CA VAL A 62 -1.72 3.89 10.56
C VAL A 62 -3.15 3.95 11.10
N GLU A 63 -3.78 5.12 11.05
CA GLU A 63 -5.15 5.28 11.50
C GLU A 63 -6.14 4.48 10.65
N GLU A 64 -6.02 4.52 9.32
CA GLU A 64 -6.89 3.72 8.43
C GLU A 64 -6.61 2.21 8.58
N GLU A 65 -5.37 1.80 8.86
CA GLU A 65 -5.04 0.40 9.18
C GLU A 65 -5.67 -0.06 10.50
N ARG A 66 -5.74 0.81 11.49
CA ARG A 66 -6.41 0.53 12.76
C ARG A 66 -7.91 0.35 12.55
N LYS A 67 -8.57 1.30 11.89
CA LYS A 67 -10.01 1.22 11.59
C LYS A 67 -10.37 -0.04 10.84
N ARG A 68 -9.60 -0.38 9.80
CA ARG A 68 -9.85 -1.59 9.01
C ARG A 68 -9.74 -2.87 9.86
N LYS A 69 -8.76 -2.95 10.77
CA LYS A 69 -8.63 -4.10 11.68
C LYS A 69 -9.83 -4.22 12.62
N GLU A 70 -10.35 -3.09 13.10
CA GLU A 70 -11.55 -3.05 13.94
C GLU A 70 -12.78 -3.52 13.16
N GLU A 71 -12.99 -2.98 11.95
CA GLU A 71 -14.07 -3.40 11.04
C GLU A 71 -13.98 -4.90 10.69
N GLU A 72 -12.78 -5.41 10.42
CA GLU A 72 -12.56 -6.85 10.14
C GLU A 72 -12.87 -7.72 11.36
N ALA A 73 -12.53 -7.26 12.57
CA ALA A 73 -12.83 -7.95 13.82
C ALA A 73 -14.34 -7.94 14.13
N ASP A 74 -15.02 -6.80 13.93
CA ASP A 74 -16.47 -6.69 14.06
C ASP A 74 -17.19 -7.61 13.08
N ALA A 75 -16.82 -7.56 11.81
CA ALA A 75 -17.41 -8.44 10.79
C ALA A 75 -17.14 -9.93 11.06
N HIS A 76 -16.01 -10.28 11.69
CA HIS A 76 -15.74 -11.65 12.12
C HIS A 76 -16.65 -12.07 13.26
N ARG A 77 -16.85 -11.22 14.27
CA ARG A 77 -17.78 -11.47 15.38
C ARG A 77 -19.21 -11.67 14.88
N ASP A 78 -19.69 -10.80 14.00
CA ASP A 78 -21.04 -10.88 13.44
C ASP A 78 -21.28 -12.18 12.67
N ARG A 79 -20.27 -12.63 11.90
CA ARG A 79 -20.33 -13.93 11.19
C ARG A 79 -20.42 -15.11 12.17
N GLN A 80 -19.68 -15.08 13.28
CA GLN A 80 -19.74 -16.14 14.29
C GLN A 80 -21.12 -16.20 14.94
N LEU A 81 -21.67 -15.05 15.37
CA LEU A 81 -23.00 -14.97 15.96
C LEU A 81 -24.09 -15.47 15.00
N THR A 82 -23.99 -15.12 13.71
CA THR A 82 -24.94 -15.59 12.68
C THR A 82 -24.87 -17.10 12.47
N GLN A 83 -23.66 -17.67 12.44
CA GLN A 83 -23.48 -19.11 12.27
C GLN A 83 -23.94 -19.91 13.49
N GLU A 84 -23.71 -19.39 14.70
CA GLU A 84 -24.20 -19.99 15.95
C GLU A 84 -25.72 -19.98 16.00
N ALA A 85 -26.37 -18.86 15.65
CA ALA A 85 -27.82 -18.75 15.60
C ALA A 85 -28.47 -19.66 14.53
N ALA A 86 -27.77 -19.96 13.44
CA ALA A 86 -28.25 -20.86 12.39
C ALA A 86 -28.11 -22.36 12.74
N ASN A 87 -27.34 -22.69 13.78
CA ASN A 87 -27.08 -24.05 14.23
C ASN A 87 -27.96 -24.46 15.44
N VAL A 88 -28.93 -23.62 15.83
CA VAL A 88 -29.94 -23.86 16.89
C VAL A 88 -31.31 -24.03 16.25
#